data_AF-A0A348AIQ5-F1
#
_entry.id   AF-A0A348AIQ5-F1
#
_cell.length_a   1.000
_cell.length_b   1.000
_cell.length_c   1.000
_cell.angle_alpha   90.00
_cell.angle_beta   90.00
_cell.angle_gamma   90.00
#
_symmetry.space_group_name_H-M   'P 1'
#
loop_
_entity.id
_entity.type
_entity.pdbx_description
1 polymer ?
#
loop_
_entity_poly.entity_id
_entity_poly.type
_entity_poly.pdbx_seq_one_letter_code
_entity_poly.pdbx_strand_id
1 'polypeptide(L)'
;MSEKEILVKVTSTRGTCQVGHKEGDVFKVSTADPGGLCGAAYHTVFPIIALLTWDGKIPRDDPDRINTCCPDVENLVTFEIVRQEVEE
;
A
#
# COMPACT_ATOMS: atom_id res chain seq x y z
N MET A 1 -3.61 -8.55 22.42
CA MET A 1 -4.38 -8.78 21.18
C MET A 1 -3.46 -8.31 20.07
N SER A 2 -3.06 -9.16 19.12
CA SER A 2 -2.11 -8.77 18.06
C SER A 2 -2.71 -7.61 17.26
N GLU A 3 -2.06 -6.44 17.30
CA GLU A 3 -2.49 -5.28 16.50
C GLU A 3 -1.99 -5.50 15.07
N LYS A 4 -2.88 -5.33 14.08
CA LYS A 4 -2.54 -5.53 12.67
C LYS A 4 -2.34 -4.18 12.01
N GLU A 5 -1.20 -4.01 11.37
CA GLU A 5 -0.88 -2.81 10.61
C GLU A 5 -0.76 -3.13 9.12
N ILE A 6 -1.11 -2.15 8.29
CA ILE A 6 -0.93 -2.24 6.85
C ILE A 6 0.09 -1.19 6.44
N LEU A 7 1.15 -1.65 5.80
CA LEU A 7 2.21 -0.82 5.25
C LEU A 7 2.12 -0.81 3.73
N VAL A 8 2.27 0.37 3.14
CA VAL A 8 2.43 0.55 1.70
C VAL A 8 3.85 1.04 1.46
N LYS A 9 4.67 0.22 0.81
CA LYS A 9 6.06 0.51 0.47
C LYS A 9 6.17 0.86 -1.00
N VAL A 10 6.91 1.89 -1.34
CA VAL A 10 7.22 2.23 -2.73
C VAL A 10 8.43 1.41 -3.16
N THR A 11 8.24 0.49 -4.09
CA THR A 11 9.30 -0.42 -4.55
C THR A 11 10.02 0.06 -5.80
N SER A 12 9.41 0.94 -6.59
CA SER A 12 10.07 1.60 -7.71
C SER A 12 9.28 2.82 -8.16
N THR A 13 9.99 3.77 -8.79
CA THR A 13 9.38 4.89 -9.49
C THR A 13 9.93 4.99 -10.90
N ARG A 14 9.04 5.20 -11.87
CA ARG A 14 9.36 5.50 -13.26
C ARG A 14 8.79 6.88 -13.58
N GLY A 15 9.58 7.74 -14.23
CA GLY A 15 9.16 9.13 -14.46
C GLY A 15 9.19 9.95 -13.17
N THR A 16 8.31 10.96 -13.07
CA THR A 16 8.32 11.92 -11.96
C THR A 16 6.95 11.98 -11.27
N CYS A 17 6.87 11.44 -10.06
CA CYS A 17 5.69 11.63 -9.21
C CYS A 17 5.59 13.10 -8.77
N GLN A 18 4.53 13.81 -9.17
CA GLN A 18 4.35 15.23 -8.84
C GLN A 18 4.14 15.48 -7.34
N VAL A 19 3.66 14.49 -6.60
CA VAL A 19 3.51 14.56 -5.14
C VAL A 19 4.83 14.31 -4.42
N GLY A 20 5.80 13.69 -5.11
CA GLY A 20 7.14 13.46 -4.58
C GLY A 20 7.36 12.12 -3.90
N HIS A 21 6.49 11.12 -4.13
CA HIS A 21 6.72 9.73 -3.69
C HIS A 21 7.96 9.13 -4.37
N LYS A 22 8.80 8.44 -3.59
CA LYS A 22 10.10 7.90 -4.01
C LYS A 22 10.25 6.45 -3.58
N GLU A 23 11.10 5.73 -4.32
CA GLU A 23 11.51 4.37 -3.94
C GLU A 23 12.08 4.35 -2.52
N GLY A 24 11.62 3.41 -1.71
CA GLY A 24 11.97 3.28 -0.29
C GLY A 24 11.01 3.97 0.68
N ASP A 25 10.08 4.81 0.20
CA ASP A 25 9.06 5.40 1.07
C ASP A 25 8.14 4.32 1.64
N VAL A 26 7.79 4.45 2.92
CA VAL A 26 6.89 3.54 3.63
C VAL A 26 5.79 4.34 4.31
N PHE A 27 4.54 3.99 4.02
CA PHE A 27 3.37 4.64 4.57
C PHE A 27 2.58 3.63 5.42
N LYS A 28 2.31 3.97 6.69
CA LYS A 28 1.37 3.22 7.53
C LYS A 28 -0.03 3.74 7.21
N VAL A 29 -0.91 2.86 6.74
CA VAL A 29 -2.23 3.24 6.24
C VAL A 29 -3.33 2.43 6.92
N SER A 30 -4.55 2.97 6.89
CA SER A 30 -5.77 2.27 7.30
C SER A 30 -6.92 2.68 6.39
N THR A 31 -8.09 2.06 6.54
CA THR A 31 -9.29 2.48 5.81
C THR A 31 -9.77 3.90 6.18
N ALA A 32 -9.31 4.43 7.32
CA ALA A 32 -9.66 5.77 7.81
C ALA A 32 -8.56 6.81 7.58
N ASP A 33 -7.32 6.38 7.37
CA ASP A 33 -6.15 7.25 7.25
C ASP A 33 -5.26 6.82 6.07
N PRO A 34 -5.09 7.67 5.04
CA PRO A 34 -4.20 7.40 3.91
C PRO A 34 -2.71 7.43 4.26
N GLY A 35 -2.32 7.84 5.47
CA GLY A 35 -0.95 7.68 5.96
C GLY A 35 0.12 8.48 5.21
N GLY A 36 -0.29 9.50 4.44
CA GLY A 36 0.60 10.29 3.58
C GLY A 36 0.54 9.93 2.08
N LEU A 37 -0.20 8.90 1.69
CA LEU A 37 -0.48 8.63 0.28
C LEU A 37 -1.34 9.75 -0.33
N CYS A 38 -1.10 10.06 -1.61
CA CYS A 38 -1.99 10.97 -2.33
C CYS A 38 -3.33 10.29 -2.62
N GLY A 39 -4.38 11.07 -2.87
CA GLY A 39 -5.73 10.53 -3.09
C GLY A 39 -5.81 9.49 -4.21
N ALA A 40 -5.06 9.65 -5.30
CA ALA A 40 -5.04 8.71 -6.42
C ALA A 40 -4.36 7.37 -6.05
N ALA A 41 -3.23 7.44 -5.35
CA ALA A 41 -2.54 6.25 -4.85
C ALA A 41 -3.42 5.53 -3.82
N TYR A 42 -3.97 6.27 -2.86
CA TYR A 42 -4.86 5.73 -1.82
C TYR A 42 -6.09 5.05 -2.42
N HIS A 43 -6.77 5.68 -3.38
CA HIS A 43 -7.90 5.07 -4.08
C HIS A 43 -7.54 3.73 -4.72
N THR A 44 -6.34 3.62 -5.28
CA THR A 44 -5.88 2.40 -5.97
C THR A 44 -5.53 1.28 -5.00
N VAL A 45 -4.95 1.61 -3.84
CA VAL A 45 -4.59 0.63 -2.81
C VAL A 45 -5.76 0.31 -1.86
N PHE A 46 -6.77 1.18 -1.77
CA PHE A 46 -7.87 1.08 -0.80
C PHE A 46 -8.60 -0.26 -0.78
N PRO A 47 -8.96 -0.87 -1.93
CA PRO A 47 -9.64 -2.17 -1.92
C PRO A 47 -8.80 -3.27 -1.26
N ILE A 48 -7.47 -3.20 -1.42
CA ILE A 48 -6.53 -4.14 -0.81
C ILE A 48 -6.40 -3.87 0.68
N ILE A 49 -6.27 -2.59 1.07
CA ILE A 49 -6.24 -2.19 2.49
C ILE A 49 -7.49 -2.72 3.20
N ALA A 50 -8.68 -2.43 2.66
CA ALA A 50 -9.95 -2.85 3.23
C ALA A 50 -10.06 -4.38 3.36
N LEU A 51 -9.62 -5.12 2.33
CA LEU A 51 -9.59 -6.58 2.37
C LEU A 51 -8.69 -7.09 3.50
N LEU A 52 -7.47 -6.59 3.60
CA LEU A 52 -6.49 -7.03 4.60
C LEU A 52 -6.90 -6.63 6.03
N THR A 53 -7.53 -5.48 6.20
CA THR A 53 -8.06 -4.99 7.50
C THR A 53 -9.12 -5.93 8.06
N TRP A 54 -9.98 -6.49 7.20
CA TRP A 54 -11.06 -7.40 7.62
C TRP A 54 -10.70 -8.88 7.48
N ASP A 55 -9.41 -9.21 7.55
CA ASP A 55 -8.92 -10.59 7.47
C ASP A 55 -9.27 -11.36 6.20
N GLY A 56 -9.61 -10.62 5.14
CA GLY A 56 -9.72 -11.15 3.80
C GLY A 56 -8.36 -11.61 3.27
N LYS A 57 -8.41 -12.59 2.36
CA LYS A 57 -7.22 -13.17 1.73
C LYS A 57 -7.38 -13.13 0.21
N ILE A 58 -6.33 -12.71 -0.48
CA ILE A 58 -6.24 -12.88 -1.94
C ILE A 58 -5.67 -14.27 -2.22
N PRO A 59 -6.22 -15.04 -3.18
CA PRO A 59 -5.68 -16.35 -3.55
C PRO A 59 -4.35 -16.21 -4.31
N ARG A 60 -3.27 -15.97 -3.56
CA ARG A 60 -1.88 -15.83 -4.01
C ARG A 60 -0.98 -16.69 -3.12
N ASP A 61 0.29 -16.84 -3.50
CA ASP A 61 1.28 -17.57 -2.71
C ASP A 61 1.51 -16.93 -1.33
N ASP A 62 1.53 -15.60 -1.27
CA ASP A 62 1.58 -14.81 -0.03
C ASP A 62 0.28 -13.99 0.10
N PRO A 63 -0.63 -14.34 1.03
CA PRO A 63 -1.90 -13.64 1.20
C PRO A 63 -1.74 -12.26 1.87
N ASP A 64 -0.60 -11.99 2.50
CA ASP A 64 -0.33 -10.76 3.26
C ASP A 64 0.50 -9.74 2.48
N ARG A 65 0.96 -10.11 1.28
CA ARG A 65 1.80 -9.27 0.42
C ARG A 65 1.23 -9.11 -0.98
N ILE A 66 0.94 -7.86 -1.36
CA ILE A 66 0.29 -7.56 -2.64
C ILE A 66 1.00 -6.41 -3.33
N ASN A 67 1.38 -6.63 -4.59
CA ASN A 67 1.97 -5.60 -5.44
C ASN A 67 0.91 -4.95 -6.32
N THR A 68 0.97 -3.63 -6.42
CA THR A 68 0.12 -2.80 -7.30
C THR A 68 0.88 -1.56 -7.75
N CYS A 69 0.25 -0.67 -8.50
CA CYS A 69 0.88 0.55 -9.00
C CYS A 69 -0.08 1.74 -9.04
N CYS A 70 0.49 2.93 -9.15
CA CYS A 70 -0.22 4.18 -9.36
C CYS A 70 -0.99 4.14 -10.69
N PRO A 71 -2.18 4.77 -10.77
CA PRO A 71 -2.93 4.85 -12.02
C PRO A 71 -2.27 5.75 -13.08
N ASP A 72 -1.29 6.57 -12.71
CA ASP A 72 -0.47 7.34 -13.65
C ASP A 72 0.58 6.42 -14.30
N VAL A 73 0.27 5.93 -15.50
CA VAL A 73 1.11 4.99 -16.24
C VAL A 73 2.38 5.62 -16.82
N GLU A 74 2.39 6.94 -17.04
CA GLU A 74 3.58 7.64 -17.54
C GLU A 74 4.58 7.90 -16.41
N ASN A 75 4.07 8.24 -15.20
CA ASN A 75 4.86 8.42 -13.99
C ASN A 75 4.59 7.30 -12.97
N LEU A 76 4.82 6.06 -13.40
CA LEU A 76 4.43 4.87 -12.66
C LEU A 76 5.19 4.73 -11.33
N VAL A 77 4.46 4.77 -10.23
CA VAL A 77 4.94 4.41 -8.89
C VAL A 77 4.43 3.01 -8.56
N THR A 78 5.33 2.09 -8.25
CA THR A 78 4.99 0.71 -7.87
C THR A 78 4.94 0.60 -6.35
N PHE A 79 3.90 -0.05 -5.85
CA PHE A 79 3.65 -0.25 -4.44
C PHE A 79 3.68 -1.72 -4.08
N GLU A 80 4.22 -2.02 -2.91
CA GLU A 80 4.08 -3.28 -2.22
C GLU A 80 3.30 -3.03 -0.92
N ILE A 81 2.17 -3.71 -0.77
CA ILE A 81 1.31 -3.62 0.39
C ILE A 81 1.58 -4.86 1.25
N VAL A 82 1.86 -4.64 2.53
CA VAL A 82 2.18 -5.70 3.50
C VAL A 82 1.29 -5.54 4.72
N ARG A 83 0.64 -6.64 5.13
CA ARG A 83 0.05 -6.74 6.47
C ARG A 83 1.08 -7.29 7.44
N GLN A 84 1.27 -6.61 8.57
CA GLN A 84 2.15 -7.06 9.65
C GLN A 84 1.39 -7.16 10.96
N GLU A 85 1.75 -8.17 11.75
CA GLU A 85 1.35 -8.29 13.14
C GLU A 85 2.36 -7.54 14.02
N VAL A 86 1.87 -6.66 14.87
CA VAL A 86 2.67 -5.94 15.86
C VAL A 86 2.35 -6.54 17.23
N GLU A 87 3.36 -7.18 17.81
CA GLU A 87 3.33 -7.63 19.20
C GLU A 87 3.72 -6.45 20.10
N GLU A 88 2.85 -6.10 21.05
CA GLU A 88 3.15 -5.15 22.14
C GLU A 88 4.10 -5.73 23.19
#